data_AF-F8F3F3-F1
#
_entry.id   AF-F8F3F3-F1
#
_cell.length_a   1.000
_cell.length_b   1.000
_cell.length_c   1.000
_cell.angle_alpha   90.00
_cell.angle_beta   90.00
_cell.angle_gamma   90.00
#
_symmetry.space_group_name_H-M   'P 1'
#
loop_
_entity.id
_entity.type
_entity.pdbx_description
1 polymer ?
#
loop_
_entity_poly.entity_id
_entity_poly.type
_entity_poly.pdbx_seq_one_letter_code
_entity_poly.pdbx_strand_id
1 'polypeptide(L)'
;MKSCRFFSRFLLVFYIFIISSCGLENYIYLAPVTAITAQNDSITVNLPNGDQPSLYFKGYKIYYKIYTSEKTFTSVITSANFSDINKIMASDFSKIAPYLSTDSVTSINMDVFFSSNSNGLNFYPLYVNNNNIAVLLDGTNSAFSLKKEDNGLSITITTSYTLQRSITNYPGFIYNSSDISDDSDVADLDNDTTAYVLFFIFAYGVDEYGSSIFSRPSMLGVLQLPNAS
;
A
#
# COMPACT_ATOMS: atom_id res chain seq x y z
N MET A 1 -20.46 45.09 -54.71
CA MET A 1 -20.14 44.60 -53.34
C MET A 1 -20.31 43.10 -53.30
N LYS A 2 -19.21 42.32 -53.31
CA LYS A 2 -19.26 40.85 -53.26
C LYS A 2 -19.47 40.41 -51.81
N SER A 3 -20.58 39.71 -51.57
CA SER A 3 -20.98 39.20 -50.26
C SER A 3 -19.99 38.12 -49.78
N CYS A 4 -19.33 38.37 -48.65
CA CYS A 4 -18.40 37.44 -48.00
C CYS A 4 -19.21 36.34 -47.28
N ARG A 5 -19.71 35.34 -48.03
CA ARG A 5 -20.58 34.26 -47.50
C ARG A 5 -19.84 33.02 -47.00
N PHE A 6 -18.51 32.99 -47.07
CA PHE A 6 -17.72 31.79 -46.74
C PHE A 6 -17.24 31.72 -45.29
N PHE A 7 -17.29 32.81 -44.53
CA PHE A 7 -16.71 32.87 -43.18
C PHE A 7 -17.55 32.11 -42.13
N SER A 8 -18.87 32.03 -42.31
CA SER A 8 -19.79 31.44 -41.31
C SER A 8 -19.74 29.91 -41.26
N ARG A 9 -19.51 29.22 -42.39
CA ARG A 9 -19.46 27.75 -42.41
C ARG A 9 -18.12 27.19 -41.91
N PHE A 10 -17.04 27.93 -42.10
CA PHE A 10 -15.71 27.53 -41.63
C PHE A 10 -15.60 27.61 -40.10
N LEU A 11 -16.20 28.64 -39.50
CA LEU A 11 -16.21 28.85 -38.05
C LEU A 11 -17.01 27.77 -37.30
N LEU A 12 -18.09 27.26 -37.91
CA LEU A 12 -18.94 26.22 -37.31
C LEU A 12 -18.28 24.84 -37.30
N VAL A 13 -17.52 24.51 -38.36
CA VAL A 13 -16.73 23.26 -38.43
C VAL A 13 -15.55 23.30 -37.45
N PHE A 14 -14.89 24.45 -37.31
CA PHE A 14 -13.80 24.63 -36.36
C PHE A 14 -14.29 24.53 -34.89
N TYR A 15 -15.50 25.04 -34.60
CA TYR A 15 -16.10 24.92 -33.27
C TYR A 15 -16.38 23.46 -32.91
N ILE A 16 -16.98 22.67 -33.82
CA ILE A 16 -17.27 21.23 -33.58
C ILE A 16 -16.00 20.42 -33.31
N PHE A 17 -14.90 20.69 -34.01
CA PHE A 17 -13.63 20.00 -33.76
C PHE A 17 -13.00 20.35 -32.41
N ILE A 18 -13.15 21.60 -31.92
CA ILE A 18 -12.60 22.01 -30.62
C ILE A 18 -13.40 21.39 -29.46
N ILE A 19 -14.74 21.33 -29.54
CA ILE A 19 -15.55 20.67 -28.48
C ILE A 19 -15.44 19.14 -28.51
N SER A 20 -15.02 18.56 -29.64
CA SER A 20 -14.78 17.11 -29.75
C SER A 20 -13.34 16.70 -29.39
N SER A 21 -12.42 17.66 -29.26
CA SER A 21 -10.99 17.42 -28.99
C SER A 21 -10.58 17.68 -27.54
N CYS A 22 -11.47 18.23 -26.71
CA CYS A 22 -11.37 18.08 -25.26
C CYS A 22 -12.18 16.84 -24.88
N GLY A 23 -11.65 15.66 -25.21
CA GLY A 23 -12.05 14.47 -24.47
C GLY A 23 -11.77 14.77 -23.01
N LEU A 24 -12.81 14.91 -22.19
CA LEU A 24 -12.66 14.77 -20.74
C LEU A 24 -12.07 13.38 -20.55
N GLU A 25 -10.75 13.32 -20.41
CA GLU A 25 -10.08 12.09 -20.00
C GLU A 25 -10.73 11.72 -18.66
N ASN A 26 -11.55 10.68 -18.68
CA ASN A 26 -12.11 10.10 -17.48
C ASN A 26 -10.95 9.43 -16.75
N TYR A 27 -10.21 10.22 -15.99
CA TYR A 27 -9.21 9.70 -15.08
C TYR A 27 -9.94 8.90 -14.00
N ILE A 28 -9.70 7.59 -13.99
CA ILE A 28 -10.26 6.71 -12.98
C ILE A 28 -9.44 6.91 -11.71
N TYR A 29 -10.12 7.33 -10.65
CA TYR A 29 -9.50 7.65 -9.37
C TYR A 29 -9.89 6.61 -8.31
N LEU A 30 -8.88 6.02 -7.65
CA LEU A 30 -9.09 5.19 -6.46
C LEU A 30 -8.72 6.00 -5.22
N ALA A 31 -9.64 6.06 -4.25
CA ALA A 31 -9.43 6.81 -3.03
C ALA A 31 -8.36 6.10 -2.15
N PRO A 32 -7.28 6.80 -1.72
CA PRO A 32 -6.32 6.22 -0.80
C PRO A 32 -6.91 6.07 0.61
N VAL A 33 -6.31 5.21 1.42
CA VAL A 33 -6.75 4.94 2.80
C VAL A 33 -6.17 5.98 3.75
N THR A 34 -6.98 6.87 4.30
CA THR A 34 -6.49 7.98 5.14
C THR A 34 -6.81 7.83 6.62
N ALA A 35 -7.88 7.12 6.97
CA ALA A 35 -8.35 6.94 8.34
C ALA A 35 -7.62 5.78 9.05
N ILE A 36 -6.39 6.05 9.47
CA ILE A 36 -5.48 5.07 10.10
C ILE A 36 -5.15 5.53 11.52
N THR A 37 -5.27 4.63 12.49
CA THR A 37 -4.89 4.87 13.89
C THR A 37 -3.90 3.79 14.34
N ALA A 38 -2.65 4.18 14.54
CA ALA A 38 -1.60 3.29 15.05
C ALA A 38 -1.44 3.41 16.57
N GLN A 39 -1.28 2.26 17.21
CA GLN A 39 -0.92 2.07 18.61
C GLN A 39 0.30 1.14 18.66
N ASN A 40 0.86 0.92 19.85
CA ASN A 40 2.08 0.10 20.01
C ASN A 40 1.93 -1.30 19.43
N ASP A 41 0.82 -1.96 19.76
CA ASP A 41 0.58 -3.37 19.42
C ASP A 41 -0.60 -3.55 18.45
N SER A 42 -1.15 -2.45 17.91
CA SER A 42 -2.23 -2.55 16.94
C SER A 42 -2.31 -1.37 15.98
N ILE A 43 -2.87 -1.60 14.79
CA ILE A 43 -3.19 -0.58 13.81
C ILE A 43 -4.64 -0.79 13.40
N THR A 44 -5.49 0.23 13.60
CA THR A 44 -6.90 0.20 13.17
C THR A 44 -7.08 1.06 11.93
N VAL A 45 -7.86 0.55 10.97
CA VAL A 45 -8.04 1.17 9.66
C VAL A 45 -9.52 1.20 9.31
N ASN A 46 -10.02 2.37 8.94
CA ASN A 46 -11.32 2.53 8.29
C ASN A 46 -11.12 2.66 6.77
N LEU A 47 -11.80 1.81 6.01
CA LEU A 47 -11.67 1.73 4.57
C LEU A 47 -12.69 2.66 3.88
N PRO A 48 -12.26 3.52 2.94
CA PRO A 48 -13.12 4.50 2.28
C PRO A 48 -13.96 3.87 1.15
N ASN A 49 -14.63 2.74 1.41
CA ASN A 49 -15.33 1.98 0.35
C ASN A 49 -16.42 2.79 -0.35
N GLY A 50 -17.07 3.71 0.37
CA GLY A 50 -18.10 4.59 -0.21
C GLY A 50 -17.54 5.62 -1.21
N ASP A 51 -16.25 5.89 -1.16
CA ASP A 51 -15.57 6.84 -2.04
C ASP A 51 -14.95 6.15 -3.27
N GLN A 52 -15.01 4.81 -3.34
CA GLN A 52 -14.42 4.05 -4.44
C GLN A 52 -15.36 3.96 -5.65
N PRO A 53 -14.85 4.07 -6.89
CA PRO A 53 -15.66 3.88 -8.07
C PRO A 53 -15.97 2.40 -8.29
N SER A 54 -17.23 2.01 -8.10
CA SER A 54 -17.70 0.62 -8.10
C SER A 54 -17.35 -0.21 -9.34
N LEU A 55 -17.26 0.41 -10.53
CA LEU A 55 -16.92 -0.30 -11.77
C LEU A 55 -15.46 -0.78 -11.79
N TYR A 56 -14.55 0.03 -11.25
CA TYR A 56 -13.12 -0.15 -11.43
C TYR A 56 -12.44 -0.71 -10.18
N PHE A 57 -12.94 -0.36 -9.00
CA PHE A 57 -12.39 -0.82 -7.73
C PHE A 57 -12.54 -2.33 -7.54
N LYS A 58 -11.49 -2.99 -7.04
CA LYS A 58 -11.45 -4.44 -6.77
C LYS A 58 -11.09 -4.79 -5.32
N GLY A 59 -10.66 -3.82 -4.52
CA GLY A 59 -10.31 -4.05 -3.13
C GLY A 59 -9.03 -3.31 -2.73
N TYR A 60 -8.41 -3.78 -1.65
CA TYR A 60 -7.16 -3.25 -1.13
C TYR A 60 -6.07 -4.31 -1.09
N LYS A 61 -4.83 -3.88 -1.32
CA LYS A 61 -3.63 -4.70 -1.11
C LYS A 61 -2.81 -4.11 0.02
N ILE A 62 -2.24 -4.97 0.87
CA ILE A 62 -1.27 -4.56 1.89
C ILE A 62 0.08 -5.16 1.51
N TYR A 63 1.14 -4.36 1.61
CA TYR A 63 2.53 -4.77 1.43
C TYR A 63 3.30 -4.54 2.71
N TYR A 64 4.29 -5.37 2.96
CA TYR A 64 5.11 -5.31 4.17
C TYR A 64 6.59 -5.49 3.86
N LYS A 65 7.44 -5.03 4.77
CA LYS A 65 8.87 -5.38 4.81
C LYS A 65 9.35 -5.41 6.25
N ILE A 66 10.23 -6.35 6.56
CA ILE A 66 10.76 -6.57 7.89
C ILE A 66 12.13 -5.89 8.00
N TYR A 67 12.37 -5.25 9.14
CA TYR A 67 13.61 -4.56 9.46
C TYR A 67 14.06 -5.00 10.84
N THR A 68 15.27 -5.53 10.93
CA THR A 68 15.86 -5.91 12.20
C THR A 68 16.46 -4.70 12.93
N SER A 69 16.61 -4.80 14.26
CA SER A 69 17.13 -3.74 15.10
C SER A 69 17.72 -4.23 16.42
N GLU A 70 18.64 -3.45 16.98
CA GLU A 70 19.13 -3.61 18.36
C GLU A 70 18.25 -2.85 19.37
N LYS A 71 17.36 -1.96 18.91
CA LYS A 71 16.56 -1.08 19.77
C LYS A 71 15.14 -1.60 19.94
N THR A 72 14.66 -1.60 21.18
CA THR A 72 13.25 -1.84 21.50
C THR A 72 12.51 -0.51 21.70
N PHE A 73 11.33 -0.38 21.12
CA PHE A 73 10.45 0.78 21.31
C PHE A 73 9.19 0.38 22.09
N THR A 74 8.79 1.21 23.06
CA THR A 74 7.58 1.02 23.88
C THR A 74 6.49 2.05 23.57
N SER A 75 6.67 2.83 22.51
CA SER A 75 5.74 3.84 22.02
C SER A 75 5.44 3.61 20.54
N VAL A 76 4.39 4.26 20.05
CA VAL A 76 4.01 4.20 18.64
C VAL A 76 5.19 4.60 17.78
N ILE A 77 5.57 3.72 16.86
CA ILE A 77 6.70 3.92 15.98
C ILE A 77 6.27 4.83 14.83
N THR A 78 7.01 5.92 14.66
CA THR A 78 6.79 6.91 13.60
C THR A 78 8.04 7.01 12.72
N SER A 79 7.95 7.76 11.63
CA SER A 79 9.08 7.98 10.71
C SER A 79 10.32 8.58 11.40
N ALA A 80 10.15 9.27 12.53
CA ALA A 80 11.26 9.77 13.34
C ALA A 80 12.13 8.63 13.93
N ASN A 81 11.56 7.44 14.14
CA ASN A 81 12.25 6.29 14.71
C ASN A 81 12.96 5.43 13.65
N PHE A 82 12.69 5.63 12.35
CA PHE A 82 13.09 4.67 11.32
C PHE A 82 14.61 4.52 11.18
N SER A 83 15.36 5.62 11.26
CA SER A 83 16.82 5.55 11.18
C SER A 83 17.45 4.90 12.42
N ASP A 84 16.76 4.94 13.56
CA ASP A 84 17.18 4.27 14.79
C ASP A 84 16.87 2.77 14.76
N ILE A 85 15.77 2.39 14.11
CA ILE A 85 15.41 0.99 13.88
C ILE A 85 16.40 0.36 12.91
N ASN A 86 16.47 0.90 11.69
CA ASN A 86 17.29 0.37 10.61
C ASN A 86 17.51 1.46 9.54
N LYS A 87 18.77 1.74 9.17
CA LYS A 87 19.06 2.78 8.16
C LYS A 87 18.41 2.49 6.80
N ILE A 88 18.20 1.23 6.44
CA ILE A 88 17.49 0.84 5.22
C ILE A 88 16.00 1.22 5.32
N MET A 89 15.39 1.10 6.50
CA MET A 89 14.00 1.52 6.73
C MET A 89 13.82 3.02 6.46
N ALA A 90 14.72 3.86 6.98
CA ALA A 90 14.70 5.30 6.70
C ALA A 90 14.93 5.61 5.22
N SER A 91 15.86 4.90 4.58
CA SER A 91 16.13 5.04 3.14
C SER A 91 14.92 4.67 2.30
N ASP A 92 14.32 3.50 2.53
CA ASP A 92 13.13 3.03 1.82
C ASP A 92 11.95 3.99 2.02
N PHE A 93 11.70 4.41 3.26
CA PHE A 93 10.64 5.38 3.54
C PHE A 93 10.86 6.71 2.83
N SER A 94 12.09 7.23 2.77
CA SER A 94 12.37 8.50 2.06
C SER A 94 12.07 8.43 0.56
N LYS A 95 12.17 7.24 -0.05
CA LYS A 95 11.79 7.01 -1.45
C LYS A 95 10.27 6.92 -1.60
N ILE A 96 9.54 6.40 -0.60
CA ILE A 96 8.08 6.28 -0.60
C ILE A 96 7.39 7.60 -0.22
N ALA A 97 7.98 8.40 0.67
CA ALA A 97 7.37 9.57 1.29
C ALA A 97 6.77 10.60 0.30
N PRO A 98 7.40 10.92 -0.85
CA PRO A 98 6.81 11.80 -1.85
C PRO A 98 5.49 11.29 -2.43
N TYR A 99 5.23 9.99 -2.31
CA TYR A 99 4.03 9.31 -2.78
C TYR A 99 2.93 9.18 -1.74
N LEU A 100 3.19 9.50 -0.47
CA LEU A 100 2.19 9.43 0.61
C LEU A 100 1.26 10.65 0.66
N SER A 101 1.54 11.72 -0.11
CA SER A 101 0.69 12.91 -0.14
C SER A 101 -0.71 12.60 -0.68
N THR A 102 -1.72 13.08 0.03
CA THR A 102 -3.14 12.98 -0.31
C THR A 102 -3.57 13.89 -1.47
N ASP A 103 -2.69 14.79 -1.91
CA ASP A 103 -3.06 15.90 -2.79
C ASP A 103 -2.93 15.54 -4.29
N SER A 104 -2.25 14.44 -4.61
CA SER A 104 -2.21 13.90 -5.97
C SER A 104 -3.17 12.73 -6.07
N VAL A 105 -4.08 12.81 -7.03
CA VAL A 105 -5.08 11.77 -7.28
C VAL A 105 -4.69 10.83 -8.43
N THR A 106 -3.60 11.11 -9.15
CA THR A 106 -3.17 10.29 -10.29
C THR A 106 -2.74 8.88 -9.89
N SER A 107 -3.24 7.88 -10.62
CA SER A 107 -2.81 6.48 -10.49
C SER A 107 -1.33 6.35 -10.82
N ILE A 108 -0.58 5.70 -9.93
CA ILE A 108 0.84 5.38 -10.11
C ILE A 108 0.94 3.86 -10.05
N ASN A 109 1.71 3.24 -10.93
CA ASN A 109 1.98 1.81 -10.84
C ASN A 109 2.89 1.52 -9.63
N MET A 110 2.30 1.52 -8.44
CA MET A 110 3.00 1.35 -7.17
C MET A 110 3.45 -0.09 -6.96
N ASP A 111 2.78 -1.07 -7.56
CA ASP A 111 3.13 -2.49 -7.40
C ASP A 111 4.58 -2.76 -7.83
N VAL A 112 5.02 -2.17 -8.96
CA VAL A 112 6.41 -2.25 -9.42
C VAL A 112 7.38 -1.61 -8.42
N PHE A 113 6.98 -0.51 -7.78
CA PHE A 113 7.82 0.17 -6.81
C PHE A 113 8.04 -0.66 -5.54
N PHE A 114 7.00 -1.38 -5.12
CA PHE A 114 7.07 -2.26 -3.96
C PHE A 114 7.59 -3.66 -4.31
N SER A 115 7.63 -4.07 -5.57
CA SER A 115 8.01 -5.42 -5.97
C SER A 115 9.44 -5.84 -5.54
N SER A 116 9.64 -7.17 -5.45
CA SER A 116 10.88 -7.84 -5.02
C SER A 116 11.93 -8.01 -6.13
N ASN A 117 11.77 -7.33 -7.27
CA ASN A 117 12.76 -7.35 -8.34
C ASN A 117 13.90 -6.35 -8.04
N SER A 118 15.03 -6.49 -8.73
CA SER A 118 16.28 -5.77 -8.43
C SER A 118 16.20 -4.24 -8.48
N ASN A 119 15.09 -3.66 -8.95
CA ASN A 119 14.86 -2.22 -9.05
C ASN A 119 13.78 -1.71 -8.07
N GLY A 120 13.07 -2.60 -7.38
CA GLY A 120 12.04 -2.26 -6.41
C GLY A 120 12.57 -2.11 -4.99
N LEU A 121 11.68 -1.79 -4.04
CA LEU A 121 12.02 -1.65 -2.62
C LEU A 121 11.95 -2.97 -1.84
N ASN A 122 11.62 -4.09 -2.49
CA ASN A 122 11.49 -5.43 -1.89
C ASN A 122 10.47 -5.48 -0.75
N PHE A 123 9.30 -4.90 -0.95
CA PHE A 123 8.14 -5.14 -0.10
C PHE A 123 7.30 -6.28 -0.67
N TYR A 124 6.70 -7.04 0.22
CA TYR A 124 6.04 -8.29 -0.08
C TYR A 124 4.54 -8.18 0.20
N PRO A 125 3.66 -8.75 -0.64
CA PRO A 125 2.23 -8.72 -0.38
C PRO A 125 1.90 -9.46 0.93
N LEU A 126 0.99 -8.92 1.74
CA LEU A 126 0.59 -9.55 3.00
C LEU A 126 -0.35 -10.73 2.75
N TYR A 127 -0.10 -11.85 3.42
CA TYR A 127 -0.85 -13.10 3.24
C TYR A 127 -1.64 -13.50 4.49
N VAL A 128 -2.68 -14.29 4.24
CA VAL A 128 -3.52 -14.95 5.23
C VAL A 128 -3.97 -16.30 4.65
N ASN A 129 -3.87 -17.38 5.43
CA ASN A 129 -4.21 -18.74 5.00
C ASN A 129 -3.61 -19.12 3.62
N ASN A 130 -2.33 -18.81 3.43
CA ASN A 130 -1.56 -19.03 2.19
C ASN A 130 -2.14 -18.32 0.95
N ASN A 131 -2.90 -17.24 1.14
CA ASN A 131 -3.48 -16.44 0.08
C ASN A 131 -3.27 -14.94 0.33
N ASN A 132 -3.31 -14.13 -0.73
CA ASN A 132 -3.18 -12.69 -0.62
C ASN A 132 -4.33 -12.09 0.20
N ILE A 133 -4.03 -11.19 1.13
CA ILE A 133 -5.02 -10.58 2.02
C ILE A 133 -6.13 -9.80 1.29
N ALA A 134 -5.92 -9.44 0.02
CA ALA A 134 -6.92 -8.80 -0.82
C ALA A 134 -8.26 -9.57 -0.87
N VAL A 135 -8.25 -10.90 -0.67
CA VAL A 135 -9.48 -11.70 -0.59
C VAL A 135 -10.37 -11.33 0.60
N LEU A 136 -9.79 -10.76 1.66
CA LEU A 136 -10.52 -10.27 2.83
C LEU A 136 -10.83 -8.77 2.72
N LEU A 137 -10.16 -8.05 1.81
CA LEU A 137 -10.24 -6.60 1.65
C LEU A 137 -10.79 -6.23 0.27
N ASP A 138 -11.77 -6.97 -0.23
CA ASP A 138 -12.38 -6.83 -1.56
C ASP A 138 -13.34 -5.63 -1.71
N GLY A 139 -13.53 -4.85 -0.64
CA GLY A 139 -14.47 -3.72 -0.59
C GLY A 139 -15.75 -3.99 0.17
N THR A 140 -15.98 -5.22 0.63
CA THR A 140 -17.17 -5.56 1.44
C THR A 140 -17.02 -5.13 2.91
N ASN A 141 -15.80 -5.18 3.43
CA ASN A 141 -15.49 -4.83 4.82
C ASN A 141 -15.13 -3.35 4.95
N SER A 142 -15.73 -2.66 5.92
CA SER A 142 -15.53 -1.22 6.14
C SER A 142 -14.34 -0.87 7.04
N ALA A 143 -13.82 -1.84 7.80
CA ALA A 143 -12.72 -1.62 8.72
C ALA A 143 -11.97 -2.93 9.02
N PHE A 144 -10.72 -2.80 9.48
CA PHE A 144 -9.95 -3.91 10.04
C PHE A 144 -8.95 -3.40 11.08
N SER A 145 -8.40 -4.32 11.88
CA SER A 145 -7.26 -4.04 12.75
C SER A 145 -6.15 -5.07 12.57
N LEU A 146 -4.92 -4.62 12.41
CA LEU A 146 -3.72 -5.45 12.56
C LEU A 146 -3.31 -5.45 14.03
N LYS A 147 -2.91 -6.60 14.57
CA LYS A 147 -2.51 -6.73 15.97
C LYS A 147 -1.26 -7.57 16.12
N LYS A 148 -0.42 -7.20 17.07
CA LYS A 148 0.65 -8.03 17.60
C LYS A 148 0.06 -8.97 18.65
N GLU A 149 0.31 -10.26 18.47
CA GLU A 149 -0.06 -11.33 19.39
C GLU A 149 1.22 -11.99 19.93
N ASP A 150 1.11 -12.84 20.96
CA ASP A 150 2.28 -13.51 21.55
C ASP A 150 3.04 -14.39 20.54
N ASN A 151 2.33 -15.01 19.59
CA ASN A 151 2.88 -15.99 18.64
C ASN A 151 2.76 -15.55 17.17
N GLY A 152 2.66 -14.24 16.93
CA GLY A 152 2.66 -13.71 15.57
C GLY A 152 1.90 -12.41 15.45
N LEU A 153 1.48 -12.11 14.22
CA LEU A 153 0.57 -10.99 13.95
C LEU A 153 -0.77 -11.52 13.47
N SER A 154 -1.83 -10.78 13.76
CA SER A 154 -3.20 -11.10 13.32
C SER A 154 -3.84 -9.92 12.59
N ILE A 155 -4.81 -10.23 11.72
CA ILE A 155 -5.80 -9.26 11.23
C ILE A 155 -7.16 -9.62 11.79
N THR A 156 -7.86 -8.63 12.32
CA THR A 156 -9.26 -8.77 12.76
C THR A 156 -10.15 -7.88 11.91
N ILE A 157 -11.17 -8.50 11.31
CA ILE A 157 -12.25 -7.80 10.61
C ILE A 157 -13.52 -8.08 11.42
N THR A 158 -14.29 -9.09 11.01
CA THR A 158 -15.35 -9.73 11.81
C THR A 158 -14.80 -10.91 12.60
N THR A 159 -13.85 -11.62 12.01
CA THR A 159 -13.10 -12.74 12.57
C THR A 159 -11.61 -12.40 12.56
N SER A 160 -10.85 -13.00 13.48
CA SER A 160 -9.40 -12.88 13.53
C SER A 160 -8.72 -13.97 12.71
N TYR A 161 -7.70 -13.58 11.95
CA TYR A 161 -6.88 -14.47 11.14
C TYR A 161 -5.40 -14.22 11.41
N THR A 162 -4.62 -15.29 11.50
CA THR A 162 -3.16 -15.19 11.61
C THR A 162 -2.57 -14.71 10.29
N LEU A 163 -1.68 -13.72 10.37
CA LEU A 163 -0.96 -13.20 9.22
C LEU A 163 0.24 -14.07 8.89
N GLN A 164 0.52 -14.17 7.59
CA GLN A 164 1.64 -14.93 7.06
C GLN A 164 2.45 -14.05 6.11
N ARG A 165 3.74 -14.32 6.07
CA ARG A 165 4.71 -13.73 5.15
C ARG A 165 4.53 -14.35 3.77
N SER A 166 4.73 -13.58 2.69
CA SER A 166 4.59 -14.08 1.32
C SER A 166 5.93 -14.51 0.72
N ILE A 167 6.68 -15.29 1.48
CA ILE A 167 7.90 -15.96 1.04
C ILE A 167 7.69 -17.47 1.07
N THR A 168 8.70 -18.24 0.65
CA THR A 168 8.65 -19.71 0.64
C THR A 168 8.14 -20.27 1.97
N ASN A 169 7.19 -21.21 1.91
CA ASN A 169 6.54 -21.86 3.07
C ASN A 169 5.60 -20.99 3.93
N TYR A 170 5.34 -19.74 3.55
CA TYR A 170 4.38 -18.84 4.22
C TYR A 170 4.55 -18.76 5.76
N PRO A 171 5.76 -18.45 6.26
CA PRO A 171 6.00 -18.42 7.71
C PRO A 171 5.17 -17.34 8.40
N GLY A 172 4.92 -17.54 9.69
CA GLY A 172 4.30 -16.52 10.53
C GLY A 172 5.22 -15.32 10.75
N PHE A 173 4.64 -14.23 11.24
CA PHE A 173 5.39 -13.03 11.64
C PHE A 173 5.95 -13.17 13.05
N ILE A 174 7.04 -13.93 13.19
CA ILE A 174 7.76 -14.13 14.45
C ILE A 174 9.23 -13.81 14.20
N TYR A 175 9.89 -13.20 15.18
CA TYR A 175 11.32 -12.95 15.13
C TYR A 175 12.10 -14.12 15.75
N ASN A 176 12.90 -14.77 14.93
CA ASN A 176 13.99 -15.65 15.33
C ASN A 176 15.20 -15.30 14.45
N SER A 177 16.28 -14.79 15.05
CA SER A 177 17.43 -14.26 14.32
C SER A 177 18.07 -15.29 13.38
N SER A 178 18.08 -16.58 13.75
CA SER A 178 18.62 -17.64 12.89
C SER A 178 17.78 -17.95 11.66
N ASP A 179 16.47 -17.69 11.74
CA ASP A 179 15.52 -18.12 10.71
C ASP A 179 15.20 -16.99 9.74
N ILE A 180 15.34 -15.73 10.18
CA ILE A 180 14.86 -14.55 9.44
C ILE A 180 15.97 -13.78 8.71
N SER A 181 17.24 -13.94 9.09
CA SER A 181 18.35 -13.13 8.54
C SER A 181 18.56 -13.33 7.03
N ASP A 182 18.30 -14.54 6.52
CA ASP A 182 18.48 -14.92 5.12
C ASP A 182 17.22 -14.73 4.26
N ASP A 183 16.12 -14.30 4.87
CA ASP A 183 14.84 -14.19 4.18
C ASP A 183 14.75 -12.91 3.33
N SER A 184 14.22 -13.06 2.12
CA SER A 184 14.21 -11.99 1.10
C SER A 184 13.37 -10.75 1.42
N ASP A 185 12.44 -10.85 2.38
CA ASP A 185 11.56 -9.79 2.86
C ASP A 185 12.12 -9.07 4.11
N VAL A 186 13.39 -9.34 4.46
CA VAL A 186 14.06 -8.85 5.67
C VAL A 186 15.25 -7.99 5.27
N ALA A 187 15.30 -6.78 5.79
CA ALA A 187 16.46 -5.92 5.75
C ALA A 187 17.26 -6.13 7.04
N ASP A 188 18.25 -7.00 6.96
CA ASP A 188 19.00 -7.47 8.12
C ASP A 188 20.12 -6.51 8.57
N LEU A 189 20.50 -6.61 9.84
CA LEU A 189 21.59 -5.93 10.53
C LEU A 189 22.24 -6.93 11.48
N ASP A 190 23.56 -7.01 11.47
CA ASP A 190 24.30 -7.92 12.37
C ASP A 190 23.98 -7.66 13.85
N ASN A 191 23.79 -8.72 14.63
CA ASN A 191 23.59 -8.70 16.10
C ASN A 191 22.31 -8.00 16.59
N ASP A 192 21.28 -7.98 15.76
CA ASP A 192 19.95 -7.54 16.14
C ASP A 192 19.31 -8.40 17.25
N THR A 193 18.36 -7.81 17.96
CA THR A 193 17.65 -8.48 19.08
C THR A 193 16.14 -8.43 18.94
N THR A 194 15.65 -7.74 17.92
CA THR A 194 14.23 -7.56 17.63
C THR A 194 14.05 -7.25 16.15
N ALA A 195 12.84 -7.47 15.64
CA ALA A 195 12.45 -7.03 14.31
C ALA A 195 11.15 -6.23 14.34
N TYR A 196 10.99 -5.41 13.30
CA TYR A 196 9.82 -4.57 13.07
C TYR A 196 9.32 -4.77 11.66
N VAL A 197 8.01 -4.75 11.49
CA VAL A 197 7.37 -4.83 10.17
C VAL A 197 6.69 -3.50 9.84
N LEU A 198 7.04 -2.93 8.69
CA LEU A 198 6.42 -1.72 8.15
C LEU A 198 5.37 -2.11 7.12
N PHE A 199 4.16 -1.56 7.25
CA PHE A 199 3.03 -1.86 6.37
C PHE A 199 2.60 -0.66 5.52
N PHE A 200 2.29 -0.93 4.25
CA PHE A 200 1.63 0.00 3.34
C PHE A 200 0.36 -0.62 2.75
N ILE A 201 -0.65 0.21 2.50
CA ILE A 201 -1.92 -0.19 1.88
C ILE A 201 -2.20 0.63 0.62
N PHE A 202 -2.91 0.02 -0.34
CA PHE A 202 -3.38 0.63 -1.59
C PHE A 202 -4.80 0.19 -1.87
N ALA A 203 -5.63 1.07 -2.40
CA ALA A 203 -6.78 0.64 -3.19
C ALA A 203 -6.27 0.18 -4.57
N TYR A 204 -6.79 -0.94 -5.08
CA TYR A 204 -6.47 -1.42 -6.42
C TYR A 204 -7.74 -1.68 -7.23
N GLY A 205 -7.59 -1.62 -8.53
CA GLY A 205 -8.67 -1.75 -9.47
C GLY A 205 -8.19 -2.13 -10.85
N VAL A 206 -9.12 -2.12 -11.80
CA VAL A 206 -8.88 -2.38 -13.21
C VAL A 206 -9.60 -1.30 -14.01
N ASP A 207 -8.93 -0.70 -15.00
CA ASP A 207 -9.53 0.29 -15.89
C ASP A 207 -10.43 -0.33 -16.98
N GLU A 208 -10.98 0.52 -17.86
CA GLU A 208 -11.84 0.11 -18.98
C GLU A 208 -11.16 -0.83 -19.98
N TYR A 209 -9.83 -0.88 -19.98
CA TYR A 209 -9.02 -1.66 -20.90
C TYR A 209 -8.40 -2.91 -20.26
N GLY A 210 -8.72 -3.18 -18.98
CA GLY A 210 -8.18 -4.34 -18.27
C GLY A 210 -6.83 -4.09 -17.59
N SER A 211 -6.30 -2.86 -17.61
CA SER A 211 -5.03 -2.52 -16.96
C SER A 211 -5.23 -2.29 -15.47
N SER A 212 -4.27 -2.72 -14.66
CA SER A 212 -4.30 -2.48 -13.22
C SER A 212 -4.11 -0.99 -12.90
N ILE A 213 -4.95 -0.47 -12.01
CA ILE A 213 -4.87 0.89 -11.49
C ILE A 213 -4.75 0.85 -9.97
N PHE A 214 -4.05 1.83 -9.40
CA PHE A 214 -3.75 1.86 -7.96
C PHE A 214 -3.94 3.26 -7.41
N SER A 215 -4.42 3.36 -6.17
CA SER A 215 -4.28 4.60 -5.41
C SER A 215 -2.81 4.83 -5.05
N ARG A 216 -2.53 6.04 -4.56
CA ARG A 216 -1.28 6.28 -3.83
C ARG A 216 -1.19 5.39 -2.58
N PRO A 217 0.04 5.04 -2.13
CA PRO A 217 0.24 4.30 -0.89
C PRO A 217 -0.26 5.08 0.31
N SER A 218 -0.67 4.36 1.34
CA SER A 218 -0.82 4.89 2.69
C SER A 218 -0.01 4.04 3.65
N MET A 219 0.79 4.69 4.49
CA MET A 219 1.54 3.99 5.54
C MET A 219 0.56 3.61 6.65
N LEU A 220 0.38 2.31 6.88
CA LEU A 220 -0.47 1.84 7.97
C LEU A 220 0.21 2.04 9.33
N GLY A 221 1.51 1.76 9.41
CA GLY A 221 2.26 1.82 10.65
C GLY A 221 3.33 0.76 10.71
N VAL A 222 3.94 0.64 11.89
CA VAL A 222 5.00 -0.32 12.18
C VAL A 222 4.62 -1.08 13.44
N LEU A 223 4.73 -2.41 13.39
CA LEU A 223 4.56 -3.28 14.56
C LEU A 223 5.88 -4.01 14.84
N GLN A 224 6.20 -4.18 16.12
CA GLN A 224 7.29 -5.05 16.54
C GLN A 224 6.86 -6.51 16.38
N LEU A 225 7.73 -7.36 15.86
CA LEU A 225 7.49 -8.80 15.82
C LEU A 225 7.62 -9.40 17.23
N PRO A 226 6.78 -10.35 17.62
CA PRO A 226 7.00 -11.15 18.82
C PRO A 226 8.24 -12.04 18.64
N ASN A 227 8.97 -12.26 19.72
CA ASN A 227 10.12 -13.17 19.71
C ASN A 227 9.62 -14.62 19.72
N ALA A 228 10.31 -15.52 19.01
CA ALA A 228 10.08 -16.95 19.14
C ALA A 228 10.32 -17.37 20.60
N SER A 229 9.39 -18.16 21.14
CA SER A 229 9.47 -18.72 22.50
C SER A 229 10.45 -19.88 22.59
#